data_AF-A0A2N6NTP6-F1
#
_entry.id   AF-A0A2N6NTP6-F1
#
_cell.length_a   1.000
_cell.length_b   1.000
_cell.length_c   1.000
_cell.angle_alpha   90.00
_cell.angle_beta   90.00
_cell.angle_gamma   90.00
#
_symmetry.space_group_name_H-M   'P 1'
#
loop_
_entity.id
_entity.type
_entity.pdbx_description
1 polymer ?
#
loop_
_entity_poly.entity_id
_entity_poly.type
_entity_poly.pdbx_seq_one_letter_code
_entity_poly.pdbx_strand_id
1 'polypeptide(L)'
;MVNEASEDLINSLLNYLPPSIILMAANASSNENSTIEPKPAVVEAAKAALSMSQKRALITRVLRSPQFHQALGALTMALRDGGLPTIAEALGVNLENGGYIQQGGMPLGGGHAVKAFVDGIVKSAKEQQ
;
A
#
# COMPACT_ATOMS: atom_id res chain seq x y z
N MET A 1 11.49 11.00 -4.82
CA MET A 1 10.66 9.79 -4.65
C MET A 1 9.43 9.79 -5.56
N VAL A 2 8.26 10.38 -5.20
CA VAL A 2 7.07 10.33 -6.08
C VAL A 2 7.24 11.11 -7.39
N ASN A 3 8.01 12.21 -7.37
CA ASN A 3 8.25 13.01 -8.58
C ASN A 3 9.21 12.35 -9.59
N GLU A 4 10.03 11.40 -9.14
CA GLU A 4 11.03 10.70 -9.97
C GLU A 4 10.57 9.31 -10.39
N ALA A 5 9.49 8.79 -9.80
CA ALA A 5 8.90 7.51 -10.15
C ALA A 5 8.47 7.47 -11.63
N SER A 6 8.58 6.32 -12.27
CA SER A 6 8.07 6.11 -13.63
C SER A 6 6.56 6.34 -13.70
N GLU A 7 6.06 6.69 -14.88
CA GLU A 7 4.62 6.92 -15.06
C GLU A 7 3.80 5.64 -14.82
N ASP A 8 4.32 4.50 -15.26
CA ASP A 8 3.71 3.18 -15.04
C ASP A 8 3.57 2.86 -13.55
N LEU A 9 4.58 3.17 -12.74
CA LEU A 9 4.51 2.99 -11.30
C LEU A 9 3.43 3.90 -10.69
N ILE A 10 3.37 5.17 -11.09
CA ILE A 10 2.33 6.09 -10.61
C ILE A 10 0.93 5.60 -10.99
N ASN A 11 0.75 5.16 -12.23
CA ASN A 11 -0.54 4.62 -12.69
C ASN A 11 -0.92 3.34 -11.94
N SER A 12 0.04 2.45 -11.68
CA SER A 12 -0.17 1.24 -10.87
C SER A 12 -0.57 1.60 -9.44
N LEU A 13 0.08 2.59 -8.81
CA LEU A 13 -0.24 3.02 -7.46
C LEU A 13 -1.68 3.56 -7.32
N LEU A 14 -2.24 4.18 -8.38
CA LEU A 14 -3.63 4.63 -8.37
C LEU A 14 -4.63 3.47 -8.26
N ASN A 15 -4.27 2.26 -8.66
CA ASN A 15 -5.15 1.09 -8.56
C ASN A 15 -5.36 0.63 -7.11
N TYR A 16 -4.49 1.04 -6.19
CA TYR A 16 -4.59 0.71 -4.76
C TYR A 16 -5.27 1.81 -3.94
N LEU A 17 -5.72 2.89 -4.58
CA LEU A 17 -6.44 3.95 -3.90
C LEU A 17 -7.95 3.65 -3.82
N PRO A 18 -8.63 4.06 -2.73
CA PRO A 18 -10.08 4.02 -2.68
C PRO A 18 -10.69 4.83 -3.84
N PRO A 19 -11.72 4.30 -4.53
CA PRO A 19 -12.36 4.99 -5.66
C PRO A 19 -12.83 6.42 -5.36
N SER A 20 -13.32 6.65 -4.14
CA SER A 20 -13.78 7.96 -3.68
C SER A 20 -12.68 9.03 -3.70
N ILE A 21 -11.43 8.65 -3.41
CA ILE A 21 -10.27 9.56 -3.43
C ILE A 21 -9.92 9.98 -4.85
N ILE A 22 -10.00 9.03 -5.80
CA ILE A 22 -9.73 9.29 -7.22
C ILE A 22 -10.80 10.24 -7.78
N LEU A 23 -12.07 9.96 -7.49
CA LEU A 23 -13.20 10.71 -8.00
C LEU A 23 -13.21 12.16 -7.48
N MET A 24 -12.89 12.34 -6.19
CA MET A 24 -12.69 13.64 -5.56
C MET A 24 -11.54 14.42 -6.21
N ALA A 25 -10.41 13.77 -6.51
CA ALA A 25 -9.26 14.42 -7.13
C ALA A 25 -9.55 14.87 -8.58
N ALA A 26 -10.38 14.13 -9.31
CA ALA A 26 -10.81 14.47 -10.66
C ALA A 26 -11.87 15.59 -10.70
N ASN A 27 -12.33 16.09 -9.54
CA ASN A 27 -13.52 16.96 -9.42
C ASN A 27 -14.74 16.39 -10.15
N ALA A 28 -14.79 15.06 -10.33
CA ALA A 28 -15.92 14.41 -10.95
C ALA A 28 -17.06 14.45 -9.94
N SER A 29 -18.11 15.20 -10.29
CA SER A 29 -19.32 15.30 -9.48
C SER A 29 -19.98 13.93 -9.43
N SER A 30 -19.80 13.19 -8.34
CA SER A 30 -20.67 12.06 -8.03
C SER A 30 -22.03 12.64 -7.67
N ASN A 31 -22.96 12.70 -8.61
CA ASN A 31 -24.36 13.03 -8.34
C ASN A 31 -25.11 11.85 -7.68
N GLU A 32 -24.38 10.95 -7.02
CA GLU A 32 -24.90 9.74 -6.44
C GLU A 32 -24.35 9.60 -5.02
N ASN A 33 -25.29 9.48 -4.09
CA ASN A 33 -25.13 9.29 -2.66
C ASN A 33 -23.82 8.57 -2.29
N SER A 34 -23.13 9.09 -1.27
CA SER A 34 -21.85 8.62 -0.71
C SER A 34 -21.83 7.16 -0.21
N THR A 35 -22.90 6.40 -0.42
CA THR A 35 -23.10 5.01 0.01
C THR A 35 -23.12 3.99 -1.13
N ILE A 36 -23.10 4.44 -2.39
CA ILE A 36 -23.08 3.55 -3.57
C ILE A 36 -21.65 3.47 -4.09
N GLU A 37 -21.10 2.26 -4.26
CA GLU A 37 -19.81 2.08 -4.91
C GLU A 37 -19.85 2.64 -6.34
N PRO A 38 -18.94 3.55 -6.70
CA PRO A 38 -18.93 4.13 -8.04
C PRO A 38 -18.63 3.05 -9.08
N LYS A 39 -19.37 3.08 -10.20
CA LYS A 39 -19.18 2.12 -11.30
C LYS A 39 -17.72 2.11 -11.76
N PRO A 40 -17.08 0.96 -12.00
CA PRO A 40 -15.68 0.87 -12.40
C PRO A 40 -15.31 1.77 -13.60
N ALA A 41 -16.20 1.86 -14.59
CA ALA A 41 -16.01 2.73 -15.76
C ALA A 41 -15.86 4.23 -15.40
N VAL A 42 -16.55 4.69 -14.37
CA VAL A 42 -16.48 6.09 -13.91
C VAL A 42 -15.13 6.35 -13.22
N VAL A 43 -14.64 5.39 -12.44
CA VAL A 43 -13.34 5.48 -11.76
C VAL A 43 -12.21 5.50 -12.78
N GLU A 44 -12.26 4.65 -13.80
CA GLU A 44 -11.26 4.62 -14.88
C GLU A 44 -11.26 5.91 -15.70
N ALA A 45 -12.45 6.45 -16.03
CA ALA A 45 -12.56 7.75 -16.69
C ALA A 45 -11.97 8.87 -15.84
N ALA A 46 -12.21 8.87 -14.52
CA ALA A 46 -11.62 9.82 -13.59
C ALA A 46 -10.09 9.70 -13.52
N LYS A 47 -9.54 8.47 -13.48
CA LYS A 47 -8.08 8.24 -13.55
C LYS A 47 -7.48 8.78 -14.85
N ALA A 48 -8.17 8.58 -15.98
CA ALA A 48 -7.74 9.05 -17.30
C ALA A 48 -7.80 10.57 -17.45
N ALA A 49 -8.75 11.24 -16.78
CA ALA A 49 -8.89 12.69 -16.80
C ALA A 49 -7.78 13.42 -16.03
N LEU A 50 -7.13 12.76 -15.06
CA LEU A 50 -6.04 13.34 -14.29
C LEU A 50 -4.76 13.44 -15.11
N SER A 51 -4.16 14.64 -15.13
CA SER A 51 -2.81 14.82 -15.67
C SER A 51 -1.76 14.11 -14.80
N MET A 52 -0.59 13.81 -15.36
CA MET A 52 0.48 13.16 -14.60
C MET A 52 0.93 13.95 -13.37
N SER A 53 0.92 15.29 -13.42
CA SER A 53 1.23 16.13 -12.25
C SER A 53 0.17 15.98 -11.15
N GLN A 54 -1.11 15.92 -11.52
CA GLN A 54 -2.20 15.70 -10.57
C GLN A 54 -2.14 14.30 -9.95
N LYS A 55 -1.84 13.26 -10.74
CA LYS A 55 -1.64 11.89 -10.24
C LYS A 55 -0.52 11.83 -9.20
N ARG A 56 0.64 12.43 -9.49
CA ARG A 56 1.78 12.50 -8.55
C ARG A 56 1.43 13.28 -7.28
N ALA A 57 0.71 14.39 -7.41
CA ALA A 57 0.25 15.18 -6.27
C ALA A 57 -0.72 14.37 -5.39
N LEU A 58 -1.65 13.63 -6.00
CA LEU A 58 -2.61 12.78 -5.30
C LEU A 58 -1.89 11.69 -4.49
N ILE A 59 -1.00 10.94 -5.11
CA ILE A 59 -0.20 9.91 -4.42
C ILE A 59 0.62 10.51 -3.29
N THR A 60 1.26 11.67 -3.52
CA THR A 60 2.01 12.37 -2.49
C THR A 60 1.13 12.74 -1.29
N ARG A 61 -0.10 13.21 -1.54
CA ARG A 61 -1.05 13.56 -0.48
C ARG A 61 -1.51 12.32 0.30
N VAL A 62 -1.77 11.20 -0.38
CA VAL A 62 -2.14 9.93 0.27
C VAL A 62 -1.01 9.43 1.17
N LEU A 63 0.23 9.36 0.66
CA LEU A 63 1.39 8.94 1.44
C LEU A 63 1.67 9.86 2.64
N ARG A 64 1.28 11.13 2.54
CA ARG A 64 1.39 12.12 3.62
C ARG A 64 0.17 12.19 4.54
N SER A 65 -0.86 11.40 4.29
CA SER A 65 -2.12 11.47 5.03
C SER A 65 -2.00 10.87 6.43
N PRO A 66 -2.74 11.39 7.43
CA PRO A 66 -2.80 10.79 8.76
C PRO A 66 -3.27 9.33 8.72
N GLN A 67 -4.24 9.01 7.87
CA GLN A 67 -4.83 7.67 7.78
C GLN A 67 -3.80 6.63 7.31
N PHE A 68 -2.99 6.98 6.32
CA PHE A 68 -1.91 6.11 5.85
C PHE A 68 -0.86 5.88 6.94
N HIS A 69 -0.44 6.93 7.65
CA HIS A 69 0.53 6.82 8.75
C HIS A 69 -0.02 6.01 9.93
N GLN A 70 -1.30 6.16 10.26
CA GLN A 70 -1.96 5.40 11.32
C GLN A 70 -2.03 3.92 10.98
N ALA A 71 -2.44 3.59 9.75
CA ALA A 71 -2.46 2.21 9.28
C ALA A 71 -1.06 1.59 9.30
N LEU A 72 -0.04 2.32 8.84
CA LEU A 72 1.36 1.88 8.87
C LEU A 72 1.89 1.69 10.31
N GLY A 73 1.51 2.58 11.23
CA GLY A 73 1.84 2.46 12.64
C GLY A 73 1.22 1.21 13.27
N ALA A 74 -0.06 0.95 12.99
CA ALA A 74 -0.76 -0.25 13.45
C ALA A 74 -0.11 -1.54 12.90
N LEU A 75 0.22 -1.57 11.61
CA LEU A 75 0.94 -2.67 10.98
C LEU A 75 2.31 -2.90 11.63
N THR A 76 3.07 -1.82 11.87
CA THR A 76 4.39 -1.89 12.51
C THR A 76 4.31 -2.50 13.91
N MET A 77 3.29 -2.11 14.69
CA MET A 77 3.07 -2.68 16.02
C MET A 77 2.69 -4.16 15.94
N ALA A 78 1.78 -4.54 15.04
CA ALA A 78 1.39 -5.94 14.85
C ALA A 78 2.58 -6.84 14.47
N LEU A 79 3.47 -6.37 13.60
CA LEU A 79 4.71 -7.07 13.25
C LEU A 79 5.63 -7.22 14.46
N ARG A 80 5.83 -6.12 15.21
CA ARG A 80 6.70 -6.08 16.39
C ARG A 80 6.22 -7.03 17.48
N ASP A 81 4.90 -7.15 17.64
CA ASP A 81 4.28 -7.89 18.73
C ASP A 81 4.08 -9.39 18.38
N GLY A 82 4.76 -9.87 17.33
CA GLY A 82 4.86 -11.30 16.98
C GLY A 82 3.98 -11.75 15.82
N GLY A 83 3.29 -10.83 15.14
CA GLY A 83 2.42 -11.12 14.00
C GLY A 83 3.15 -11.38 12.67
N LEU A 84 4.50 -11.34 12.66
CA LEU A 84 5.29 -11.42 11.43
C LEU A 84 4.94 -12.62 10.54
N PRO A 85 4.89 -13.89 11.03
CA PRO A 85 4.61 -15.04 10.17
C PRO A 85 3.27 -14.94 9.45
N THR A 86 2.20 -14.65 10.20
CA THR A 86 0.83 -14.56 9.66
C THR A 86 0.68 -13.40 8.68
N ILE A 87 1.26 -12.25 8.98
CA ILE A 87 1.16 -11.07 8.11
C ILE A 87 1.96 -11.29 6.82
N ALA A 88 3.15 -11.87 6.92
CA ALA A 88 3.98 -12.15 5.74
C ALA A 88 3.32 -13.18 4.82
N GLU A 89 2.73 -14.23 5.39
CA GLU A 89 1.95 -15.21 4.63
C GLU A 89 0.76 -14.55 3.93
N ALA A 90 -0.04 -13.76 4.65
CA ALA A 90 -1.20 -13.08 4.09
C ALA A 90 -0.85 -12.10 2.95
N LEU A 91 0.34 -11.51 3.00
CA LEU A 91 0.84 -10.57 1.99
C LEU A 91 1.72 -11.25 0.92
N GLY A 92 1.92 -12.57 0.98
CA GLY A 92 2.76 -13.32 0.05
C GLY A 92 4.23 -12.92 0.09
N VAL A 93 4.72 -12.42 1.22
CA VAL A 93 6.11 -11.98 1.40
C VAL A 93 6.97 -13.16 1.82
N ASN A 94 8.02 -13.46 1.06
CA ASN A 94 8.93 -14.55 1.39
C ASN A 94 9.94 -14.10 2.46
N LEU A 95 9.97 -14.79 3.59
CA LEU A 95 10.84 -14.49 4.74
C LEU A 95 11.77 -15.65 5.06
N GLU A 96 12.95 -15.31 5.57
CA GLU A 96 13.85 -16.29 6.17
C GLU A 96 13.16 -16.99 7.36
N ASN A 97 13.27 -18.32 7.40
CA ASN A 97 12.64 -19.17 8.42
C ASN A 97 11.13 -18.90 8.62
N GLY A 98 10.43 -18.39 7.59
CA GLY A 98 8.99 -18.07 7.67
C GLY A 98 8.64 -16.99 8.70
N GLY A 99 9.60 -16.17 9.13
CA GLY A 99 9.38 -15.17 10.18
C GLY A 99 9.49 -15.69 11.62
N TYR A 100 10.05 -16.91 11.81
CA TYR A 100 10.34 -17.49 13.12
C TYR A 100 11.81 -17.39 13.48
N ILE A 101 12.11 -17.50 14.78
CA ILE A 101 13.49 -17.58 15.28
C ILE A 101 14.12 -18.90 14.80
N GLN A 102 15.37 -18.85 14.35
CA GLN A 102 16.10 -20.05 13.92
C GLN A 102 16.19 -21.05 15.09
N GLN A 103 15.69 -22.27 14.88
CA GLN A 103 15.58 -23.34 15.89
C GLN A 103 14.63 -23.05 17.08
N GLY A 104 13.79 -22.01 17.00
CA GLY A 104 12.76 -21.70 17.98
C GLY A 104 11.36 -21.71 17.37
N GLY A 105 10.38 -22.29 18.07
CA GLY A 105 8.97 -22.26 17.64
C GLY A 105 8.27 -20.90 17.86
N MET A 106 9.02 -19.89 18.31
CA MET A 106 8.50 -18.57 18.65
C MET A 106 8.65 -17.60 17.46
N PRO A 107 7.63 -16.78 17.16
CA PRO A 107 7.72 -15.74 16.13
C PRO A 107 8.82 -14.72 16.42
N LEU A 108 9.42 -14.17 15.37
CA LEU A 108 10.31 -13.01 15.50
C LEU A 108 9.49 -11.81 16.00
N GLY A 109 10.04 -11.07 16.97
CA GLY A 109 9.41 -9.89 17.55
C GLY A 109 10.33 -8.68 17.58
N GLY A 110 9.84 -7.58 18.14
CA GLY A 110 10.61 -6.35 18.30
C GLY A 110 10.99 -5.70 16.97
N GLY A 111 12.04 -4.88 16.98
CA GLY A 111 12.56 -4.23 15.77
C GLY A 111 13.10 -5.22 14.73
N HIS A 112 13.50 -6.42 15.15
CA HIS A 112 13.95 -7.48 14.25
C HIS A 112 12.82 -7.97 13.33
N ALA A 113 11.60 -8.09 13.85
CA ALA A 113 10.44 -8.48 13.06
C ALA A 113 10.14 -7.47 11.94
N VAL A 114 10.15 -6.19 12.29
CA VAL A 114 9.91 -5.10 11.34
C VAL A 114 11.00 -5.08 10.26
N LYS A 115 12.27 -5.23 10.65
CA LYS A 115 13.37 -5.28 9.69
C LYS A 115 13.25 -6.47 8.74
N ALA A 116 13.04 -7.68 9.27
CA ALA A 116 12.90 -8.88 8.46
C ALA A 116 11.77 -8.76 7.44
N PHE A 117 10.65 -8.16 7.82
CA PHE A 117 9.53 -7.89 6.91
C PHE A 117 9.93 -6.96 5.76
N VAL A 118 10.59 -5.83 6.06
CA VAL A 118 11.02 -4.86 5.04
C VAL A 118 12.04 -5.48 4.09
N ASP A 119 13.03 -6.20 4.62
CA ASP A 119 14.04 -6.90 3.82
C ASP A 119 13.38 -7.97 2.92
N GLY A 120 12.38 -8.70 3.45
CA GLY A 120 11.59 -9.67 2.72
C GLY A 120 10.77 -9.07 1.57
N ILE A 121 10.14 -7.91 1.79
CA ILE A 121 9.43 -7.18 0.73
C ILE A 121 10.38 -6.78 -0.38
N VAL A 122 11.53 -6.18 -0.02
CA VAL A 122 12.51 -5.71 -1.01
C VAL A 122 13.05 -6.88 -1.83
N LYS A 123 13.32 -8.01 -1.19
CA LYS A 123 13.75 -9.24 -1.88
C LYS A 123 12.66 -9.76 -2.82
N SER A 124 11.44 -9.93 -2.32
CA SER A 124 10.30 -10.45 -3.10
C SER A 124 9.99 -9.55 -4.31
N ALA A 125 10.08 -8.24 -4.15
CA ALA A 125 9.88 -7.27 -5.23
C ALA A 125 10.95 -7.37 -6.33
N LYS A 126 12.21 -7.68 -5.98
CA LYS A 126 13.29 -7.89 -6.96
C LYS A 126 13.17 -9.23 -7.69
N GLU A 127 12.62 -10.25 -7.06
CA GLU A 127 12.42 -11.58 -7.66
C GLU A 127 11.23 -11.60 -8.65
N GLN A 128 10.30 -10.66 -8.52
CA GLN A 128 9.13 -10.51 -9.42
C GLN A 128 9.38 -9.54 -10.59
N GLN A 129 10.56 -8.93 -10.69
CA GLN A 129 11.00 -8.09 -11.81
C GLN A 129 11.75 -8.91 -12.86
#